data_AF-A0AB39RGS1-F1
#
_entry.id   AF-A0AB39RGS1-F1
#
_cell.length_a   1.000
_cell.length_b   1.000
_cell.length_c   1.000
_cell.angle_alpha   90.00
_cell.angle_beta   90.00
_cell.angle_gamma   90.00
#
_symmetry.space_group_name_H-M   'P 1'
#
loop_
_entity.id
_entity.type
_entity.pdbx_description
1 polymer ?
#
loop_
_entity_poly.entity_id
_entity_poly.type
_entity_poly.pdbx_seq_one_letter_code
_entity_poly.pdbx_strand_id
1 'polypeptide(L)'
;MSEIAGQTGHRGAATAVVNESYSFACMRCGHGWEQSYEIEHHLDAEGNEFVMYVADGRVVPSPLSRPTCLNCDSHVVRIMRPGQVSSARNSLQRPAPARQPEPGVDAPETAAGGPREPRESHHWHLSDLLHPFHHRKAG
;
A
#
# COMPACT_ATOMS: atom_id res chain seq x y z
N MET A 1 -22.01 26.21 15.93
CA MET A 1 -20.75 25.51 15.58
C MET A 1 -20.50 24.57 16.75
N SER A 2 -20.82 23.29 16.59
CA SER A 2 -20.83 22.34 17.72
C SER A 2 -19.44 21.75 17.92
N GLU A 3 -18.81 22.18 19.01
CA GLU A 3 -17.58 21.62 19.55
C GLU A 3 -17.96 20.38 20.37
N ILE A 4 -17.80 19.19 19.79
CA ILE A 4 -17.84 17.93 20.55
C ILE A 4 -16.46 17.73 21.19
N ALA A 5 -16.29 18.29 22.39
CA ALA A 5 -15.20 17.94 23.29
C ALA A 5 -15.13 16.41 23.44
N GLY A 6 -13.92 15.86 23.29
CA GLY A 6 -13.65 14.43 23.30
C GLY A 6 -14.21 13.75 24.54
N GLN A 7 -15.23 12.92 24.34
CA GLN A 7 -15.81 12.05 25.34
C GLN A 7 -14.83 10.88 25.59
N THR A 8 -13.83 11.09 26.45
CA THR A 8 -12.93 10.04 26.95
C THR A 8 -13.61 9.07 27.93
N GLY A 9 -14.94 9.08 28.02
CA GLY A 9 -15.72 8.31 29.00
C GLY A 9 -16.21 6.94 28.56
N HIS A 10 -16.01 6.52 27.30
CA HIS A 10 -16.53 5.24 26.78
C HIS A 10 -15.50 4.12 26.65
N ARG A 11 -14.21 4.35 26.95
CA ARG A 11 -13.20 3.28 26.91
C ARG A 11 -13.42 2.14 27.91
N GLY A 12 -14.21 2.36 28.97
CA GLY A 12 -14.53 1.32 29.95
C GLY A 12 -15.61 0.33 29.51
N ALA A 13 -16.28 0.57 28.38
CA ALA A 13 -17.42 -0.23 27.90
C ALA A 13 -17.08 -1.15 26.71
N ALA A 14 -15.85 -1.10 26.20
CA ALA A 14 -15.43 -1.96 25.10
C ALA A 14 -15.48 -3.44 25.53
N THR A 15 -16.20 -4.26 24.79
CA THR A 15 -16.28 -5.71 25.00
C THR A 15 -15.01 -6.41 24.53
N ALA A 16 -14.33 -5.83 23.53
CA ALA A 16 -13.02 -6.26 23.05
C ALA A 16 -12.27 -5.09 22.39
N VAL A 17 -10.94 -5.15 22.38
CA VAL A 17 -10.08 -4.19 21.68
C VAL A 17 -9.07 -4.95 20.82
N VAL A 18 -8.99 -4.61 19.54
CA VAL A 18 -8.05 -5.20 18.58
C VAL A 18 -7.12 -4.11 18.06
N ASN A 19 -5.80 -4.35 18.05
CA ASN A 19 -4.87 -3.44 17.39
C ASN A 19 -4.68 -3.87 15.93
N GLU A 20 -4.94 -2.95 15.00
CA GLU A 20 -4.81 -3.20 13.58
C GLU A 20 -4.06 -2.04 12.92
N SER A 21 -3.21 -2.35 11.95
CA SER A 21 -2.40 -1.36 11.26
C SER A 21 -2.65 -1.41 9.78
N TYR A 22 -2.78 -0.24 9.16
CA TYR A 22 -3.04 -0.13 7.73
C TYR A 22 -2.00 0.76 7.05
N SER A 23 -1.69 0.41 5.81
CA SER A 23 -0.88 1.24 4.92
C SER A 23 -1.78 1.89 3.87
N PHE A 24 -1.57 3.17 3.63
CA PHE A 24 -2.36 3.96 2.70
C PHE A 24 -1.48 4.52 1.58
N ALA A 25 -2.04 4.65 0.38
CA ALA A 25 -1.39 5.32 -0.74
C ALA A 25 -2.39 6.20 -1.50
N CYS A 26 -2.09 7.50 -1.60
CA CYS A 26 -2.89 8.41 -2.40
C CYS A 26 -2.62 8.21 -3.90
N MET A 27 -3.66 7.93 -4.67
CA MET A 27 -3.53 7.75 -6.12
C MET A 27 -3.49 9.09 -6.88
N ARG A 28 -3.67 10.22 -6.19
CA ARG A 28 -3.54 11.57 -6.77
C ARG A 28 -2.11 12.12 -6.68
N CYS A 29 -1.51 12.10 -5.48
CA CYS A 29 -0.19 12.71 -5.24
C CYS A 29 0.92 11.70 -4.91
N GLY A 30 0.62 10.40 -4.81
CA GLY A 30 1.59 9.36 -4.49
C GLY A 30 2.01 9.28 -3.02
N HIS A 31 1.50 10.17 -2.15
CA HIS A 31 1.84 10.15 -0.72
C HIS A 31 1.36 8.85 -0.07
N GLY A 32 2.27 8.16 0.63
CA GLY A 32 1.99 6.95 1.39
C GLY A 32 2.30 7.13 2.87
N TRP A 33 1.42 6.60 3.72
CA TRP A 33 1.56 6.63 5.18
C TRP A 33 1.03 5.34 5.79
N GLU A 34 1.45 5.04 7.02
CA GLU A 34 0.96 3.90 7.80
C GLU A 34 0.41 4.43 9.12
N GLN A 35 -0.68 3.83 9.59
CA GLN A 35 -1.32 4.22 10.83
C GLN A 35 -1.82 2.98 11.56
N SER A 36 -1.58 2.94 12.87
CA SER A 36 -2.13 1.95 13.78
C SER A 36 -3.39 2.47 14.44
N TYR A 37 -4.36 1.58 14.60
CA TYR A 37 -5.67 1.85 15.19
C TYR A 37 -5.96 0.84 16.28
N GLU A 38 -6.60 1.30 17.35
CA GLU A 38 -7.34 0.45 18.27
C GLU A 38 -8.78 0.37 17.76
N ILE A 39 -9.23 -0.85 17.45
CA ILE A 39 -10.58 -1.16 17.01
C ILE A 39 -11.32 -1.69 18.24
N GLU A 40 -12.13 -0.82 18.84
CA GLU A 40 -12.92 -1.15 20.02
C GLU A 40 -14.29 -1.70 19.58
N HIS A 41 -14.63 -2.89 20.05
CA HIS A 41 -15.94 -3.50 19.89
C HIS A 41 -16.83 -3.13 21.08
N HIS A 42 -18.07 -2.74 20.80
CA HIS A 42 -19.03 -2.28 21.80
C HIS A 42 -20.40 -2.91 21.55
N LEU A 43 -21.24 -2.87 22.58
CA LEU A 43 -22.67 -3.17 22.50
C LEU A 43 -23.46 -1.90 22.84
N ASP A 44 -24.49 -1.59 22.06
CA ASP A 44 -25.42 -0.51 22.40
C ASP A 44 -26.39 -0.93 23.52
N ALA A 45 -27.30 -0.03 23.90
CA ALA A 45 -28.26 -0.28 24.98
C ALA A 45 -29.27 -1.39 24.63
N GLU A 46 -29.49 -1.62 23.34
CA GLU A 46 -30.36 -2.66 22.79
C GLU A 46 -29.61 -3.99 22.56
N GLY A 47 -28.29 -4.01 22.77
CA GLY A 47 -27.43 -5.18 22.61
C GLY A 47 -26.91 -5.39 21.19
N ASN A 48 -26.99 -4.40 20.30
CA ASN A 48 -26.40 -4.48 18.96
C ASN A 48 -24.91 -4.15 18.99
N GLU A 49 -24.13 -4.90 18.22
CA GLU A 49 -22.68 -4.68 18.09
C GLU A 49 -22.36 -3.48 17.21
N PHE A 50 -21.43 -2.64 17.67
CA PHE A 50 -20.82 -1.59 16.86
C PHE A 50 -19.33 -1.45 17.15
N VAL A 51 -18.62 -0.78 16.24
CA VAL A 51 -17.16 -0.65 16.29
C VAL A 51 -16.77 0.82 16.32
N MET A 52 -15.83 1.15 17.21
CA MET A 52 -15.18 2.46 17.27
C MET A 52 -13.73 2.32 16.85
N TYR A 53 -13.26 3.25 16.02
CA TYR A 53 -11.85 3.33 15.62
C TYR A 53 -11.17 4.41 16.44
N VAL A 54 -10.01 4.10 16.99
CA VAL A 54 -9.21 5.00 17.80
C VAL A 54 -7.81 5.09 17.21
N ALA A 55 -7.32 6.31 17.00
CA ALA A 55 -5.95 6.60 16.59
C ALA A 55 -5.37 7.66 17.54
N ASP A 56 -4.14 7.45 18.00
CA ASP A 56 -3.44 8.36 18.92
C ASP A 56 -4.28 8.75 20.15
N GLY A 57 -5.01 7.76 20.68
CA GLY A 57 -5.89 7.95 21.83
C GLY A 57 -7.19 8.71 21.54
N ARG A 58 -7.49 9.07 20.29
CA ARG A 58 -8.70 9.80 19.88
C ARG A 58 -9.61 8.94 19.02
N VAL A 59 -10.92 9.04 19.24
CA VAL A 59 -11.91 8.40 18.36
C VAL A 59 -11.89 9.11 17.00
N VAL A 60 -11.79 8.32 15.94
CA VAL A 60 -11.72 8.78 14.55
C VAL A 60 -12.81 8.09 13.70
N PRO A 61 -13.19 8.68 12.55
CA PRO A 61 -14.02 7.98 11.58
C PRO A 61 -13.36 6.67 11.13
N SER A 62 -14.17 5.72 10.64
CA SER A 62 -13.63 4.48 10.09
C SER A 62 -12.63 4.78 8.96
N PRO A 63 -11.37 4.33 9.08
CA PRO A 63 -10.37 4.52 8.04
C PRO A 63 -10.70 3.77 6.75
N LEU A 64 -11.67 2.84 6.81
CA LEU A 64 -12.09 1.99 5.69
C LEU A 64 -13.21 2.61 4.86
N SER A 65 -13.98 3.55 5.40
CA SER A 65 -15.15 4.12 4.69
C SER A 65 -14.76 5.19 3.67
N ARG A 66 -13.89 6.14 4.06
CA ARG A 66 -13.51 7.27 3.19
C ARG A 66 -12.16 7.89 3.61
N PRO A 67 -11.04 7.15 3.43
CA PRO A 67 -9.72 7.68 3.75
C PRO A 67 -9.42 8.97 2.97
N THR A 68 -8.84 9.96 3.65
CA THR A 68 -8.46 11.25 3.07
C THR A 68 -6.94 11.39 3.11
N CYS A 69 -6.35 11.79 1.99
CA CYS A 69 -4.90 11.98 1.91
C CYS A 69 -4.47 13.20 2.74
N LEU A 70 -3.58 12.97 3.72
CA LEU A 70 -3.03 13.99 4.61
C LEU A 70 -2.20 15.08 3.93
N ASN A 71 -1.88 14.92 2.64
CA ASN A 71 -1.04 15.84 1.86
C ASN A 71 -1.81 16.66 0.81
N CYS A 72 -2.95 16.16 0.31
CA CYS A 72 -3.67 16.83 -0.80
C CYS A 72 -5.19 16.72 -0.76
N ASP A 73 -5.74 16.24 0.37
CA ASP A 73 -7.17 16.10 0.65
C ASP A 73 -7.98 15.25 -0.34
N SER A 74 -7.30 14.52 -1.23
CA SER A 74 -7.94 13.58 -2.13
C SER A 74 -8.48 12.37 -1.37
N HIS A 75 -9.67 11.92 -1.76
CA HIS A 75 -10.31 10.71 -1.23
C HIS A 75 -10.01 9.47 -2.06
N VAL A 76 -9.24 9.63 -3.15
CA VAL A 76 -8.82 8.52 -4.01
C VAL A 76 -7.56 7.89 -3.40
N VAL A 77 -7.78 7.09 -2.36
CA VAL A 77 -6.73 6.47 -1.54
C VAL A 77 -6.90 4.95 -1.55
N ARG A 78 -5.81 4.23 -1.78
CA ARG A 78 -5.76 2.77 -1.68
C ARG A 78 -5.32 2.36 -0.28
N ILE A 79 -6.05 1.41 0.32
CA ILE A 79 -5.72 0.78 1.60
C ILE A 79 -5.03 -0.55 1.33
N MET A 80 -3.98 -0.85 2.07
CA MET A 80 -3.13 -2.02 1.91
C MET A 80 -2.77 -2.60 3.27
N ARG A 81 -2.19 -3.81 3.26
CA ARG A 81 -1.61 -4.44 4.47
C ARG A 81 -0.53 -3.56 5.08
N PRO A 82 -0.32 -3.64 6.41
CA PRO A 82 0.74 -2.89 7.08
C PRO A 82 2.12 -3.25 6.52
N GLY A 83 3.05 -2.31 6.59
CA GLY A 83 4.44 -2.46 6.11
C GLY A 83 4.64 -2.21 4.62
N GLN A 84 3.59 -1.97 3.83
CA GLN A 84 3.70 -1.74 2.39
C GLN A 84 4.39 -0.42 2.05
N VAL A 85 4.16 0.65 2.82
CA VAL A 85 4.80 1.95 2.58
C VAL A 85 6.28 1.88 2.96
N SER A 86 6.57 1.24 4.09
CA SER A 86 7.94 1.01 4.56
C SER A 86 8.74 0.16 3.57
N SER A 87 8.13 -0.91 3.04
CA SER A 87 8.73 -1.77 2.01
C SER A 87 9.02 -0.98 0.73
N ALA A 88 8.07 -0.20 0.23
CA ALA A 88 8.26 0.61 -0.97
C ALA A 88 9.39 1.64 -0.81
N ARG A 89 9.47 2.33 0.34
CA ARG A 89 10.55 3.29 0.64
C ARG A 89 11.92 2.60 0.66
N ASN A 90 12.01 1.44 1.29
CA ASN A 90 13.26 0.67 1.34
C ASN A 90 13.71 0.22 -0.07
N SER A 91 12.77 -0.23 -0.90
CA SER A 91 13.06 -0.60 -2.30
C SER A 91 13.61 0.58 -3.13
N LEU A 92 13.17 1.81 -2.88
CA LEU A 92 13.68 3.01 -3.54
C LEU A 92 15.08 3.41 -3.07
N GLN A 93 15.40 3.14 -1.80
CA GLN A 93 16.72 3.44 -1.22
C GLN A 93 17.77 2.40 -1.55
N ARG A 94 17.37 1.15 -1.81
CA ARG A 94 18.31 0.12 -2.22
C ARG A 94 18.81 0.44 -3.64
N PRO A 95 20.13 0.59 -3.85
CA PRO A 95 20.68 0.67 -5.20
C PRO A 95 20.21 -0.56 -5.98
N ALA A 96 19.76 -0.36 -7.22
CA ALA A 96 19.55 -1.49 -8.12
C ALA A 96 20.80 -2.37 -8.06
N PRO A 97 20.68 -3.71 -7.94
CA PRO A 97 21.84 -4.57 -7.97
C PRO A 97 22.62 -4.18 -9.23
N ALA A 98 23.87 -3.72 -9.03
CA ALA A 98 24.75 -3.42 -10.13
C ALA A 98 24.75 -4.67 -11.00
N ARG A 99 24.31 -4.55 -12.26
CA ARG A 99 24.53 -5.59 -13.26
C ARG A 99 26.03 -5.84 -13.22
N GLN A 100 26.46 -6.96 -12.63
CA GLN A 100 27.86 -7.32 -12.69
C GLN A 100 28.18 -7.45 -14.18
N PRO A 101 29.22 -6.79 -14.69
CA PRO A 101 29.72 -7.13 -16.01
C PRO A 101 30.13 -8.59 -15.93
N GLU A 102 29.47 -9.43 -16.70
CA GLU A 102 29.90 -10.80 -16.95
C GLU A 102 31.40 -10.76 -17.28
N PRO A 103 32.25 -11.58 -16.64
CA PRO A 103 33.67 -11.60 -16.99
C PRO A 103 33.78 -11.98 -18.45
N GLY A 104 34.35 -11.08 -19.25
CA GLY A 104 34.64 -11.30 -20.66
C GLY A 104 35.40 -12.60 -20.81
N VAL A 105 34.76 -13.59 -21.43
CA VAL A 105 35.41 -14.80 -21.90
C VAL A 105 36.28 -14.41 -23.08
N ASP A 106 37.60 -14.34 -22.85
CA ASP A 106 38.60 -14.27 -23.92
C ASP A 106 38.35 -15.40 -24.92
N ALA A 107 38.13 -15.02 -26.18
CA ALA A 107 38.13 -15.95 -27.30
C ALA A 107 39.56 -16.46 -27.57
N PRO A 108 39.70 -17.65 -28.18
CA PRO A 108 39.84 -17.60 -29.62
C PRO A 108 38.98 -18.61 -30.40
N GLU A 109 38.76 -18.25 -31.66
CA GLU A 109 38.05 -19.00 -32.70
C GLU A 109 38.42 -20.47 -32.81
N THR A 110 37.42 -21.35 -32.91
CA THR A 110 37.34 -22.29 -34.05
C THR A 110 35.94 -22.90 -34.22
N ALA A 111 35.38 -22.67 -35.41
CA ALA A 111 34.47 -23.51 -36.20
C ALA A 111 33.36 -24.33 -35.50
N ALA A 112 32.10 -23.94 -35.73
CA ALA A 112 31.09 -24.73 -36.46
C ALA A 112 29.70 -24.10 -36.26
N GLY A 113 29.07 -23.72 -37.36
CA GLY A 113 27.75 -23.10 -37.39
C GLY A 113 26.64 -24.07 -36.95
N GLY A 114 25.81 -23.59 -36.04
CA GLY A 114 24.46 -24.08 -35.77
C GLY A 114 23.62 -22.91 -35.25
N PRO A 115 22.37 -22.71 -35.69
CA PRO A 115 21.54 -21.63 -35.16
C PRO A 115 21.17 -21.97 -33.72
N ARG A 116 21.81 -21.31 -32.75
CA ARG A 116 21.40 -21.35 -31.35
C ARG A 116 20.53 -20.12 -31.14
N GLU A 117 19.22 -20.34 -31.02
CA GLU A 117 18.24 -19.28 -30.83
C GLU A 117 18.63 -18.35 -29.69
N PRO A 118 18.39 -17.02 -29.82
CA PRO A 118 18.61 -16.09 -28.74
C PRO A 118 17.71 -16.52 -27.58
N ARG A 119 18.31 -16.85 -26.44
CA ARG A 119 17.55 -16.99 -25.19
C ARG A 119 16.96 -15.62 -24.90
N GLU A 120 15.66 -15.48 -25.17
CA GLU A 120 14.91 -14.27 -24.96
C GLU A 120 15.11 -13.82 -23.51
N SER A 121 15.93 -12.79 -23.39
CA SER A 121 16.03 -12.02 -22.18
C SER A 121 14.69 -11.31 -22.10
N HIS A 122 13.80 -11.73 -21.18
CA HIS A 122 12.53 -11.04 -21.00
C HIS A 122 12.84 -9.62 -20.48
N HIS A 123 13.01 -8.70 -21.42
CA HIS A 123 13.25 -7.29 -21.18
C HIS A 123 11.92 -6.71 -20.74
N TRP A 124 11.71 -6.60 -19.44
CA TRP A 124 10.57 -5.87 -18.90
C TRP A 124 10.70 -4.42 -19.33
N HIS A 125 9.93 -4.03 -20.35
CA HIS A 125 9.93 -2.66 -20.83
C HIS A 125 9.02 -1.85 -19.91
N LEU A 126 9.48 -0.66 -19.49
CA LEU A 126 8.71 0.19 -18.57
C LEU A 126 7.31 0.54 -19.12
N SER A 127 7.17 0.54 -20.44
CA SER A 127 5.88 0.72 -21.11
C SER A 127 4.89 -0.40 -20.79
N ASP A 128 5.32 -1.64 -20.53
CA ASP A 128 4.41 -2.74 -20.23
C ASP A 128 3.73 -2.59 -18.86
N LEU A 129 4.31 -1.79 -17.95
CA LEU A 129 3.75 -1.50 -16.62
C LEU A 129 2.77 -0.32 -16.60
N LEU A 130 2.70 0.46 -17.70
CA LEU A 130 1.89 1.69 -17.80
C LEU A 130 0.55 1.49 -18.53
N HIS A 131 0.21 0.28 -18.97
CA HIS A 131 -1.04 -0.01 -19.68
C HIS A 131 -2.20 -0.66 -18.89
N PRO A 132 -2.44 -0.43 -17.56
CA PRO A 132 -3.60 -1.06 -16.91
C PRO A 132 -4.98 -0.62 -17.44
N PHE A 133 -5.08 0.43 -18.27
CA PHE A 133 -6.37 1.05 -18.62
C PHE A 133 -6.61 1.26 -20.12
N HIS A 134 -6.41 0.24 -20.96
CA HIS A 134 -7.09 0.19 -22.26
C HIS A 134 -8.32 -0.71 -22.16
N HIS A 135 -9.37 -0.18 -21.54
CA HIS A 135 -10.69 -0.79 -21.57
C HIS A 135 -11.22 -0.88 -23.00
N ARG A 136 -11.80 -2.04 -23.29
CA ARG A 136 -12.43 -2.46 -24.53
C ARG A 136 -13.52 -1.46 -24.93
N LYS A 137 -13.41 -0.87 -26.12
CA LYS A 137 -14.53 -0.19 -26.76
C LYS A 137 -15.34 -1.26 -27.47
N ALA A 138 -16.49 -1.61 -26.89
CA ALA A 138 -17.54 -2.34 -27.59
C ALA A 138 -18.05 -1.45 -28.73
N GLY A 139 -18.07 -2.01 -29.93
CA GLY A 139 -18.81 -1.55 -31.10
C GLY A 139 -19.53 -2.75 -31.69
#